data_AF-A0A553HLZ8-F1
#
_entry.id   AF-A0A553HLZ8-F1
#
_cell.length_a   1.000
_cell.length_b   1.000
_cell.length_c   1.000
_cell.angle_alpha   90.00
_cell.angle_beta   90.00
_cell.angle_gamma   90.00
#
_symmetry.space_group_name_H-M   'P 1'
#
loop_
_entity.id
_entity.type
_entity.pdbx_description
1 polymer ?
#
loop_
_entity_poly.entity_id
_entity_poly.type
_entity_poly.pdbx_seq_one_letter_code
_entity_poly.pdbx_strand_id
1 'polypeptide(L)'
;MSLGRLLKYTHQEVQEVKGILTPVISECIVASDHRDQVTAHLPHCGIFHFAGQGLTDEKGPLKSHLLLATEDRRAGPFKIATLLKLNLR
;
A
#
# COMPACT_ATOMS: atom_id res chain seq x y z
N MET A 1 -15.23 -15.95 -3.43
CA MET A 1 -14.28 -14.86 -3.72
C MET A 1 -13.53 -14.57 -2.43
N SER A 2 -12.25 -14.91 -2.37
CA SER A 2 -11.44 -14.75 -1.15
C SER A 2 -11.22 -13.26 -0.91
N LEU A 3 -11.69 -12.73 0.23
CA LEU A 3 -11.11 -11.51 0.81
C LEU A 3 -9.59 -11.68 0.87
N GLY A 4 -8.86 -10.57 0.70
CA GLY A 4 -7.40 -10.51 0.64
C GLY A 4 -6.77 -11.47 1.64
N ARG A 5 -6.26 -12.60 1.12
CA ARG A 5 -5.61 -13.60 1.96
C ARG A 5 -4.33 -12.95 2.47
N LEU A 6 -4.23 -12.75 3.78
CA LEU A 6 -2.99 -12.33 4.42
C LEU A 6 -1.88 -13.27 3.95
N LEU A 7 -0.95 -12.75 3.15
CA LEU A 7 0.16 -13.55 2.68
C LEU A 7 1.11 -13.78 3.85
N LYS A 8 1.67 -14.99 3.93
CA LYS A 8 2.68 -15.30 4.94
C LYS A 8 3.78 -14.25 4.87
N TYR A 9 4.25 -13.83 6.05
CA TYR A 9 5.35 -12.88 6.24
C TYR A 9 5.07 -11.40 5.88
N THR A 10 3.91 -11.03 5.33
CA THR A 10 3.59 -9.60 5.06
C THR A 10 3.73 -8.73 6.30
N HIS A 11 3.17 -9.17 7.43
CA HIS A 11 3.33 -8.46 8.69
C HIS A 11 4.79 -8.41 9.15
N GLN A 12 5.53 -9.50 9.00
CA GLN A 12 6.94 -9.55 9.40
C GLN A 12 7.77 -8.57 8.57
N GLU A 13 7.61 -8.56 7.25
CA GLU A 13 8.31 -7.65 6.33
C GLU A 13 8.10 -6.18 6.73
N VAL A 14 6.84 -5.79 7.00
CA VAL A 14 6.53 -4.42 7.44
C VAL A 14 7.24 -4.06 8.75
N GLN A 15 7.31 -4.98 9.71
CA GLN A 15 8.02 -4.73 10.97
C GLN A 15 9.54 -4.63 10.79
N GLU A 16 10.13 -5.47 9.93
CA GLU A 16 11.57 -5.42 9.61
C GLU A 16 11.94 -4.09 8.93
N VAL A 17 11.16 -3.69 7.91
CA VAL A 17 11.38 -2.42 7.21
C VAL A 17 11.21 -1.23 8.16
N LYS A 18 10.21 -1.26 9.03
CA LYS A 18 10.06 -0.26 10.09
C LYS A 18 11.29 -0.22 11.01
N GLY A 19 11.80 -1.38 11.44
CA GLY A 19 12.99 -1.48 12.27
C GLY A 19 14.22 -0.84 11.63
N ILE A 20 14.41 -1.05 10.32
CA ILE A 20 15.50 -0.46 9.53
C ILE A 20 15.36 1.06 9.43
N LEU A 21 14.14 1.57 9.25
CA LEU A 21 13.91 3.00 9.03
C LEU A 21 13.82 3.80 10.33
N THR A 22 13.40 3.20 11.45
CA THR A 22 13.19 3.88 12.74
C THR A 22 14.35 4.82 13.16
N PRO A 23 15.63 4.48 12.96
CA PRO A 23 16.73 5.38 13.33
C PRO A 23 16.86 6.64 12.45
N VAL A 24 16.26 6.66 11.25
CA VAL A 24 16.46 7.70 10.22
C VAL A 24 15.19 8.49 9.86
N ILE A 25 14.00 8.01 10.23
CA ILE A 25 12.73 8.73 10.01
C ILE A 25 12.09 9.13 11.34
N SER A 26 11.54 10.34 11.39
CA SER A 26 10.91 10.90 12.60
C SER A 26 9.59 10.23 12.94
N GLU A 27 8.85 9.77 11.94
CA GLU A 27 7.54 9.15 12.10
C GLU A 27 7.38 7.98 11.12
N CYS A 28 6.90 6.84 11.63
CA CYS A 28 6.63 5.65 10.85
C CYS A 28 5.22 5.12 11.17
N ILE A 29 4.30 5.28 10.22
CA ILE A 29 2.91 4.87 10.36
C ILE A 29 2.75 3.49 9.74
N VAL A 30 2.26 2.54 10.53
CA VAL A 30 1.83 1.22 10.04
C VAL A 30 0.32 1.28 9.85
N ALA A 31 -0.12 1.58 8.63
CA ALA A 31 -1.54 1.59 8.29
C ALA A 31 -2.09 0.17 8.17
N SER A 32 -3.41 0.01 8.35
CA SER A 32 -4.09 -1.25 8.04
C SER A 32 -4.11 -1.52 6.53
N ASP A 33 -4.49 -2.72 6.14
CA ASP A 33 -4.66 -3.14 4.74
C ASP A 33 -5.89 -2.52 4.07
N HIS A 34 -6.63 -1.65 4.77
CA HIS A 34 -7.80 -0.96 4.25
C HIS A 34 -7.42 0.27 3.42
N ARG A 35 -7.97 0.33 2.21
CA ARG A 35 -7.73 1.42 1.24
C ARG A 35 -7.91 2.81 1.85
N ASP A 36 -8.95 3.03 2.63
CA ASP A 36 -9.27 4.37 3.14
C ASP A 36 -8.20 4.87 4.13
N GLN A 37 -7.71 3.96 4.98
CA GLN A 37 -6.60 4.22 5.90
C GLN A 37 -5.32 4.54 5.13
N VAL A 38 -5.01 3.78 4.08
CA VAL A 38 -3.86 4.04 3.21
C VAL A 38 -3.97 5.42 2.55
N THR A 39 -5.13 5.75 1.98
CA THR A 39 -5.35 7.04 1.29
C THR A 39 -5.35 8.25 2.21
N ALA A 40 -5.72 8.09 3.48
CA ALA A 40 -5.72 9.18 4.46
C ALA A 40 -4.30 9.61 4.84
N HIS A 41 -3.35 8.66 4.92
CA HIS A 41 -1.97 8.94 5.34
C HIS A 41 -1.04 9.26 4.17
N LEU A 42 -1.27 8.66 2.99
CA LEU A 42 -0.43 8.78 1.79
C LEU A 42 0.04 10.21 1.47
N PRO A 43 -0.82 11.25 1.49
CA PRO A 43 -0.40 12.61 1.13
C PRO A 43 0.63 13.26 2.06
N HIS A 44 0.90 12.64 3.21
CA HIS A 44 1.82 13.13 4.23
C HIS A 44 3.08 12.26 4.35
N CYS A 45 3.24 11.23 3.51
CA CYS A 45 4.34 10.28 3.60
C CYS A 45 5.43 10.56 2.56
N GLY A 46 6.68 10.76 2.98
CA GLY A 46 7.82 10.83 2.06
C GLY A 46 8.27 9.46 1.51
N ILE A 47 7.99 8.39 2.25
CA ILE A 47 8.32 7.01 1.88
C ILE A 47 7.05 6.17 2.05
N PHE A 48 6.72 5.38 1.02
CA PHE A 48 5.62 4.44 1.05
C PHE A 48 6.15 3.03 0.78
N HIS A 49 5.96 2.12 1.74
CA HIS A 49 6.26 0.69 1.60
C HIS A 49 4.97 -0.11 1.71
N PHE A 50 4.82 -1.12 0.85
CA PHE A 50 3.65 -2.01 0.84
C PHE A 50 4.13 -3.46 0.68
N ALA A 51 3.68 -4.32 1.59
CA ALA A 51 3.86 -5.77 1.53
C ALA A 51 2.49 -6.43 1.39
N GLY A 52 2.23 -7.08 0.25
CA GLY A 52 0.93 -7.67 -0.03
C GLY A 52 0.79 -8.11 -1.47
N GLN A 53 -0.45 -8.35 -1.89
CA GLN A 53 -0.73 -8.73 -3.28
C GLN A 53 -0.75 -7.50 -4.19
N GLY A 54 0.01 -7.58 -5.28
CA GLY A 54 -0.09 -6.66 -6.40
C GLY A 54 -0.31 -7.44 -7.70
N LEU A 55 -0.88 -6.76 -8.70
CA LEU A 55 -0.99 -7.27 -10.05
C LEU A 55 -0.24 -6.35 -11.00
N THR A 56 0.65 -6.93 -11.80
CA THR A 56 1.32 -6.25 -12.89
C THR A 56 0.40 -6.17 -14.10
N ASP A 57 0.31 -4.99 -14.73
CA ASP A 57 -0.38 -4.82 -16.00
C ASP A 57 0.66 -4.68 -17.13
N GLU A 58 0.60 -5.61 -18.09
CA GLU A 58 1.54 -5.69 -19.22
C GLU A 58 1.47 -4.46 -20.15
N LYS A 59 0.34 -3.73 -20.14
CA LYS A 59 0.16 -2.52 -20.94
C LYS A 59 0.84 -1.30 -20.32
N GLY A 60 1.42 -1.44 -19.13
CA GLY A 60 2.31 -0.44 -18.54
C GLY A 60 2.23 -0.36 -17.01
N PRO A 61 3.33 0.07 -16.37
CA PRO A 61 3.48 0.03 -14.91
C PRO A 61 2.47 0.90 -14.16
N LEU A 62 1.98 1.98 -14.77
CA LEU A 62 0.97 2.87 -14.17
C LEU A 62 -0.41 2.21 -14.04
N LYS A 63 -0.68 1.14 -14.80
CA LYS A 63 -1.93 0.37 -14.76
C LYS A 63 -1.87 -0.81 -13.81
N SER A 64 -0.67 -1.21 -13.38
CA SER A 64 -0.47 -2.14 -12.27
C SER A 64 -1.21 -1.65 -11.02
N HIS A 65 -1.54 -2.56 -10.12
CA HIS A 65 -2.35 -2.21 -8.96
C HIS A 65 -2.03 -3.04 -7.72
N LEU A 66 -2.21 -2.40 -6.57
CA LEU A 66 -2.16 -3.02 -5.25
C LEU A 66 -3.56 -3.53 -4.89
N LEU A 67 -3.64 -4.69 -4.28
CA LEU A 67 -4.88 -5.25 -3.74
C LEU A 67 -5.00 -4.86 -2.27
N LEU A 68 -5.80 -3.82 -2.02
CA LEU A 68 -6.14 -3.34 -0.70
C LEU A 68 -7.56 -3.81 -0.33
N ALA A 69 -7.79 -4.07 0.95
CA ALA A 69 -9.13 -4.33 1.45
C ALA A 69 -10.00 -3.08 1.28
N THR A 70 -11.24 -3.26 0.84
CA THR A 70 -12.23 -2.18 0.73
C THR A 70 -13.63 -2.74 0.93
N GLU A 71 -14.47 -2.00 1.63
CA GLU A 71 -15.90 -2.30 1.75
C GLU A 71 -16.65 -1.91 0.46
N ASP A 72 -16.11 -0.94 -0.29
CA ASP A 72 -16.66 -0.52 -1.56
C ASP A 72 -16.17 -1.43 -2.70
N ARG A 73 -17.00 -2.42 -3.04
CA ARG A 73 -16.77 -3.31 -4.19
C ARG A 73 -16.67 -2.58 -5.53
N ARG A 74 -17.15 -1.33 -5.64
CA ARG A 74 -17.07 -0.51 -6.87
C ARG A 74 -15.75 0.24 -6.98
N ALA A 75 -15.04 0.42 -5.87
CA ALA A 75 -13.82 1.22 -5.84
C ALA A 75 -12.70 0.62 -6.72
N GLY A 76 -12.79 -0.68 -7.04
CA GLY A 76 -11.85 -1.37 -7.90
C GLY A 76 -10.44 -1.44 -7.31
N PRO A 77 -9.47 -1.99 -8.05
CA PRO A 77 -8.10 -2.14 -7.57
C PRO A 77 -7.37 -0.79 -7.43
N PHE A 78 -6.44 -0.70 -6.49
CA PHE A 78 -5.69 0.54 -6.20
C PHE A 78 -4.51 0.70 -7.18
N LYS A 79 -4.72 1.46 -8.26
CA LYS A 79 -3.71 1.64 -9.32
C LYS A 79 -2.48 2.40 -8.86
N ILE A 80 -1.30 2.03 -9.39
CA ILE A 80 -0.05 2.76 -9.17
C ILE A 80 -0.16 4.22 -9.65
N ALA A 81 -0.89 4.50 -10.73
CA ALA A 81 -1.18 5.87 -11.13
C ALA A 81 -1.91 6.69 -10.04
N THR A 82 -2.81 6.06 -9.29
CA THR A 82 -3.51 6.71 -8.17
C THR A 82 -2.54 6.98 -7.01
N LEU A 83 -1.71 5.99 -6.67
CA LEU A 83 -0.67 6.12 -5.65
C LEU A 83 0.24 7.33 -5.93
N LEU A 84 0.78 7.41 -7.14
CA LEU A 84 1.66 8.50 -7.55
C LEU A 84 0.96 9.86 -7.53
N LYS A 85 -0.30 9.94 -7.98
CA LYS A 85 -1.07 11.20 -7.92
C LYS A 85 -1.34 11.68 -6.48
N LEU A 86 -1.48 10.76 -5.53
CA LEU A 86 -1.72 11.11 -4.12
C LEU A 86 -0.43 11.49 -3.39
N ASN A 87 0.70 10.95 -3.82
CA ASN A 87 2.00 11.11 -3.15
C ASN A 87 2.94 12.14 -3.83
N LEU A 88 2.72 12.48 -5.10
CA LEU A 88 3.44 13.57 -5.77
C LEU A 88 2.73 14.89 -5.48
N ARG A 89 3.07 15.52 -4.35
CA ARG A 89 2.74 16.92 -4.05
C ARG A 89 4.00 17.76 -4.07
#